data_AF-A0A944E093-F1
#
_entry.id   AF-A0A944E093-F1
#
_cell.length_a   1.000
_cell.length_b   1.000
_cell.length_c   1.000
_cell.angle_alpha   90.00
_cell.angle_beta   90.00
_cell.angle_gamma   90.00
#
_symmetry.space_group_name_H-M   'P 1'
#
loop_
_entity.id
_entity.type
_entity.pdbx_description
1 polymer ?
#
loop_
_entity_poly.entity_id
_entity_poly.type
_entity_poly.pdbx_seq_one_letter_code
_entity_poly.pdbx_strand_id
1 'polypeptide(L)'
;MFTNRTASRFAAAAALAVALSVASIPGATADGAAGPYPASAGKRVAAERPGDGEGGWQGDGLSLNPADNKKVDEFAARAKEAEESISPQLKAVALISHATLVGFDHRLKSADSLKRKVATSMKEEPGQTVDAALARINDSVRYTLQWTDGRYTTGVATASATLSGWGNDNVKWSNTWGRKNGYKGINSGWRGFGSGHPFEVQFHTPSSKWAQEATHKLYEEQRLPGTPKDRVQELQRQQDAIFASVPVPEGAEGLAAPAPPKPAEAEGAPAAAHAPPATVVPAPQTGAVRAPSAA
;
A
#
# COMPACT_ATOMS: atom_id res chain seq x y z
N MET A 1 8.32 7.33 70.83
CA MET A 1 8.53 6.16 69.95
C MET A 1 7.59 6.28 68.77
N PHE A 2 8.11 6.37 67.55
CA PHE A 2 7.64 5.69 66.33
C PHE A 2 8.46 6.25 65.17
N THR A 3 9.23 5.38 64.52
CA THR A 3 10.11 5.72 63.40
C THR A 3 9.34 5.74 62.10
N ASN A 4 9.66 6.66 61.19
CA ASN A 4 9.96 6.19 59.84
C ASN A 4 10.96 7.08 59.10
N ARG A 5 11.91 6.42 58.42
CA ARG A 5 12.78 7.04 57.42
C ARG A 5 12.10 6.93 56.07
N THR A 6 12.21 7.97 55.24
CA THR A 6 12.61 7.78 53.83
C THR A 6 13.07 9.11 53.26
N ALA A 7 14.19 9.08 52.52
CA ALA A 7 14.76 10.26 51.90
C ALA A 7 14.21 10.43 50.47
N SER A 8 13.86 11.65 50.09
CA SER A 8 13.66 12.02 48.69
C SER A 8 14.81 12.94 48.26
N ARG A 9 15.71 12.43 47.43
CA ARG A 9 16.72 13.23 46.73
C ARG A 9 16.19 13.53 45.33
N PHE A 10 15.82 14.77 45.07
CA PHE A 10 15.65 15.31 43.72
C PHE A 10 16.40 16.63 43.62
N ALA A 11 17.47 16.67 42.83
CA ALA A 11 18.12 17.90 42.40
C ALA A 11 19.00 17.64 41.16
N ALA A 12 18.67 18.33 40.05
CA ALA A 12 19.61 18.85 39.02
C ALA A 12 20.50 17.83 38.26
N ALA A 13 21.06 18.07 37.06
CA ALA A 13 20.81 18.95 35.90
C ALA A 13 21.49 18.23 34.68
N ALA A 14 21.61 18.72 33.44
CA ALA A 14 21.35 20.03 32.83
C ALA A 14 20.99 19.84 31.32
N ALA A 15 20.99 20.93 30.54
CA ALA A 15 20.91 20.89 29.08
C ALA A 15 22.30 20.81 28.41
N LEU A 16 22.35 20.36 27.16
CA LEU A 16 23.36 20.82 26.21
C LEU A 16 22.76 20.94 24.80
N ALA A 17 22.68 22.17 24.30
CA ALA A 17 22.44 22.46 22.90
C ALA A 17 23.77 22.89 22.26
N VAL A 18 24.00 22.47 21.02
CA VAL A 18 25.13 22.97 20.22
C VAL A 18 24.58 23.47 18.90
N ALA A 19 24.72 24.78 18.68
CA ALA A 19 24.47 25.41 17.39
C ALA A 19 25.70 25.27 16.49
N LEU A 20 25.51 25.10 15.18
CA LEU A 20 26.54 25.43 14.20
C LEU A 20 26.11 26.69 13.43
N SER A 21 26.99 27.69 13.49
CA SER A 21 26.87 28.97 12.82
C SER A 21 27.31 28.90 11.36
N VAL A 22 26.78 29.82 10.56
CA VAL A 22 27.15 30.00 9.15
C VAL A 22 28.49 30.75 9.06
N ALA A 23 29.39 30.26 8.21
CA ALA A 23 30.54 31.02 7.69
C ALA A 23 30.72 30.69 6.20
N SER A 24 31.26 31.62 5.42
CA SER A 24 31.49 31.50 3.97
C SER A 24 32.91 31.98 3.63
N ILE A 25 33.28 31.92 2.33
CA ILE A 25 34.52 32.45 1.68
C ILE A 25 35.71 31.46 1.69
N PRO A 26 36.50 31.31 0.60
CA PRO A 26 36.18 31.36 -0.85
C PRO A 26 36.62 30.05 -1.57
N GLY A 27 36.53 30.00 -2.90
CA GLY A 27 36.79 28.79 -3.69
C GLY A 27 38.27 28.46 -4.00
N ALA A 28 38.51 27.18 -4.30
CA ALA A 28 39.67 26.67 -5.02
C ALA A 28 39.21 25.57 -6.00
N THR A 29 39.84 25.49 -7.17
CA THR A 29 39.43 24.66 -8.32
C THR A 29 40.12 23.30 -8.36
N ALA A 30 39.39 22.20 -8.59
CA ALA A 30 39.84 21.03 -9.37
C ALA A 30 38.71 20.00 -9.63
N ASP A 31 38.63 19.56 -10.88
CA ASP A 31 38.05 18.32 -11.44
C ASP A 31 37.03 17.49 -10.63
N GLY A 32 35.77 17.54 -11.08
CA GLY A 32 34.73 16.58 -10.73
C GLY A 32 34.66 15.41 -11.71
N ALA A 33 34.97 14.20 -11.25
CA ALA A 33 34.67 12.96 -11.97
C ALA A 33 33.26 12.45 -11.58
N ALA A 34 32.26 12.70 -12.43
CA ALA A 34 30.88 12.31 -12.18
C ALA A 34 30.59 10.85 -12.61
N GLY A 35 29.97 10.07 -11.72
CA GLY A 35 29.40 8.76 -12.05
C GLY A 35 28.09 8.88 -12.86
N PRO A 36 27.67 7.81 -13.57
CA PRO A 36 26.69 7.92 -14.65
C PRO A 36 25.23 7.93 -14.17
N TYR A 37 24.70 9.11 -13.87
CA TYR A 37 23.27 9.43 -14.06
C TYR A 37 23.14 10.86 -14.58
N PRO A 38 22.53 11.10 -15.75
CA PRO A 38 22.22 12.46 -16.19
C PRO A 38 21.02 13.00 -15.40
N ALA A 39 21.24 14.04 -14.60
CA ALA A 39 20.17 14.96 -14.23
C ALA A 39 19.76 15.75 -15.48
N SER A 40 18.46 15.83 -15.77
CA SER A 40 17.94 16.62 -16.90
C SER A 40 17.07 17.78 -16.41
N ALA A 41 17.72 18.91 -16.14
CA ALA A 41 17.04 20.20 -16.10
C ALA A 41 16.99 20.79 -17.53
N GLY A 42 15.78 21.12 -17.99
CA GLY A 42 15.55 22.22 -18.94
C GLY A 42 16.30 22.22 -20.28
N LYS A 43 15.96 21.31 -21.20
CA LYS A 43 16.04 21.62 -22.63
C LYS A 43 14.68 21.33 -23.27
N ARG A 44 14.05 22.35 -23.87
CA ARG A 44 12.85 22.17 -24.72
C ARG A 44 13.28 21.43 -25.98
N VAL A 45 13.30 20.11 -25.93
CA VAL A 45 13.31 19.28 -27.14
C VAL A 45 11.90 19.35 -27.70
N ALA A 46 11.77 19.68 -28.98
CA ALA A 46 10.47 19.68 -29.64
C ALA A 46 9.85 18.28 -29.56
N ALA A 47 8.54 18.22 -29.35
CA ALA A 47 7.82 16.95 -29.29
C ALA A 47 7.71 16.34 -30.70
N GLU A 48 8.74 15.62 -31.12
CA GLU A 48 8.65 14.71 -32.26
C GLU A 48 7.71 13.56 -31.88
N ARG A 49 6.45 13.68 -32.30
CA ARG A 49 5.45 12.62 -32.24
C ARG A 49 5.82 11.49 -33.19
N PRO A 50 5.93 10.23 -32.72
CA PRO A 50 5.87 9.06 -33.58
C PRO A 50 4.45 8.47 -33.55
N GLY A 51 3.78 8.41 -34.70
CA GLY A 51 2.62 7.54 -34.92
C GLY A 51 1.26 8.09 -34.51
N ASP A 52 0.65 8.87 -35.41
CA ASP A 52 -0.80 8.99 -35.54
C ASP A 52 -1.40 7.66 -36.07
N GLY A 53 -1.69 6.74 -35.15
CA GLY A 53 -2.33 5.46 -35.46
C GLY A 53 -2.83 4.75 -34.20
N GLU A 54 -4.15 4.84 -33.95
CA GLU A 54 -4.92 4.02 -33.01
C GLU A 54 -4.28 3.76 -31.61
N GLY A 55 -4.45 4.69 -30.66
CA GLY A 55 -4.65 4.45 -29.20
C GLY A 55 -3.82 3.43 -28.37
N GLY A 56 -2.81 2.76 -28.91
CA GLY A 56 -2.00 1.73 -28.23
C GLY A 56 -0.83 2.28 -27.41
N TRP A 57 0.01 1.39 -26.90
CA TRP A 57 1.26 1.74 -26.21
C TRP A 57 2.41 0.86 -26.67
N GLN A 58 3.62 1.43 -26.72
CA GLN A 58 4.87 0.72 -27.00
C GLN A 58 5.97 1.24 -26.07
N GLY A 59 6.84 0.35 -25.59
CA GLY A 59 7.98 0.70 -24.75
C GLY A 59 8.84 -0.52 -24.42
N ASP A 60 10.17 -0.38 -24.40
CA ASP A 60 11.13 -1.43 -24.02
C ASP A 60 10.98 -2.77 -24.77
N GLY A 61 10.58 -2.73 -26.06
CA GLY A 61 10.32 -3.94 -26.85
C GLY A 61 9.04 -4.70 -26.45
N LEU A 62 8.14 -4.03 -25.75
CA LEU A 62 6.80 -4.47 -25.37
C LEU A 62 5.75 -3.57 -26.04
N SER A 63 4.53 -4.07 -26.17
CA SER A 63 3.39 -3.27 -26.66
C SER A 63 2.08 -3.71 -26.04
N LEU A 64 1.09 -2.82 -26.08
CA LEU A 64 -0.32 -3.09 -25.81
C LEU A 64 -1.15 -2.57 -26.98
N ASN A 65 -2.12 -3.36 -27.43
CA ASN A 65 -3.12 -2.91 -28.40
C ASN A 65 -4.01 -1.80 -27.79
N PRO A 66 -4.84 -1.11 -28.58
CA PRO A 66 -5.57 0.07 -28.11
C PRO A 66 -6.61 -0.23 -27.03
N ALA A 67 -7.26 -1.40 -27.11
CA ALA A 67 -8.27 -1.83 -26.15
C ALA A 67 -7.64 -2.19 -24.79
N ASP A 68 -6.53 -2.92 -24.80
CA ASP A 68 -5.79 -3.28 -23.59
C ASP A 68 -5.13 -2.05 -22.96
N ASN A 69 -4.53 -1.17 -23.77
CA ASN A 69 -3.95 0.09 -23.30
C ASN A 69 -5.01 0.96 -22.59
N LYS A 70 -6.21 1.10 -23.18
CA LYS A 70 -7.33 1.83 -22.57
C LYS A 70 -7.72 1.26 -21.20
N LYS A 71 -7.76 -0.07 -21.04
CA LYS A 71 -8.05 -0.71 -19.74
C LYS A 71 -6.98 -0.44 -18.69
N VAL A 72 -5.70 -0.37 -19.08
CA VAL A 72 -4.61 -0.01 -18.17
C VAL A 72 -4.70 1.47 -17.76
N ASP A 73 -5.02 2.37 -18.69
CA ASP A 73 -5.24 3.79 -18.37
C ASP A 73 -6.44 4.00 -17.43
N GLU A 74 -7.56 3.30 -17.65
CA GLU A 74 -8.71 3.30 -16.75
C GLU A 74 -8.38 2.74 -15.36
N PHE A 75 -7.55 1.70 -15.27
CA PHE A 75 -7.06 1.18 -13.99
C PHE A 75 -6.14 2.18 -13.28
N ALA A 76 -5.27 2.88 -14.01
CA ALA A 76 -4.42 3.93 -13.46
C ALA A 76 -5.24 5.11 -12.93
N ALA A 77 -6.33 5.49 -13.61
CA ALA A 77 -7.28 6.50 -13.15
C ALA A 77 -7.96 6.08 -11.83
N ARG A 78 -8.51 4.86 -11.76
CA ARG A 78 -9.11 4.31 -10.52
C ARG A 78 -8.10 4.22 -9.37
N ALA A 79 -6.85 3.86 -9.65
CA ALA A 79 -5.79 3.83 -8.63
C ALA A 79 -5.50 5.23 -8.06
N LYS A 80 -5.53 6.28 -8.91
CA LYS A 80 -5.38 7.66 -8.46
C LYS A 80 -6.57 8.11 -7.60
N GLU A 81 -7.80 7.87 -8.05
CA GLU A 81 -9.02 8.22 -7.30
C GLU A 81 -9.06 7.50 -5.93
N ALA A 82 -8.69 6.22 -5.89
CA ALA A 82 -8.56 5.48 -4.64
C ALA A 82 -7.47 6.07 -3.72
N GLU A 83 -6.32 6.49 -4.26
CA GLU A 83 -5.24 7.13 -3.48
C GLU A 83 -5.71 8.38 -2.75
N GLU A 84 -6.56 9.20 -3.36
CA GLU A 84 -7.10 10.43 -2.76
C GLU A 84 -7.88 10.15 -1.46
N SER A 85 -8.54 8.97 -1.34
CA SER A 85 -9.22 8.53 -0.12
C SER A 85 -8.35 7.71 0.84
N ILE A 86 -7.35 6.97 0.33
CA ILE A 86 -6.48 6.09 1.13
C ILE A 86 -5.33 6.88 1.79
N SER A 87 -4.73 7.86 1.11
CA SER A 87 -3.59 8.63 1.63
C SER A 87 -3.87 9.36 2.95
N PRO A 88 -5.02 10.04 3.15
CA PRO A 88 -5.35 10.66 4.43
C PRO A 88 -5.44 9.63 5.57
N GLN A 89 -6.04 8.46 5.30
CA GLN A 89 -6.09 7.36 6.27
C GLN A 89 -4.69 6.87 6.63
N LEU A 90 -3.82 6.62 5.65
CA LEU A 90 -2.46 6.12 5.90
C LEU A 90 -1.58 7.12 6.65
N LYS A 91 -1.78 8.43 6.44
CA LYS A 91 -1.16 9.48 7.26
C LYS A 91 -1.66 9.43 8.71
N ALA A 92 -2.96 9.27 8.92
CA ALA A 92 -3.53 9.13 10.27
C ALA A 92 -3.05 7.84 10.97
N VAL A 93 -3.02 6.70 10.27
CA VAL A 93 -2.45 5.43 10.76
C VAL A 93 -0.98 5.60 11.16
N ALA A 94 -0.18 6.30 10.34
CA ALA A 94 1.22 6.57 10.67
C ALA A 94 1.35 7.37 11.97
N LEU A 95 0.53 8.40 12.18
CA LEU A 95 0.52 9.19 13.42
C LEU A 95 0.09 8.35 14.64
N ILE A 96 -1.00 7.59 14.52
CA ILE A 96 -1.56 6.74 15.60
C ILE A 96 -0.56 5.64 16.02
N SER A 97 0.12 5.03 15.06
CA SER A 97 1.11 3.97 15.29
C SER A 97 2.53 4.48 15.57
N HIS A 98 2.76 5.80 15.58
CA HIS A 98 4.08 6.43 15.66
C HIS A 98 5.08 5.97 14.59
N ALA A 99 4.59 5.74 13.37
CA ALA A 99 5.40 5.43 12.19
C ALA A 99 5.87 6.68 11.47
N THR A 100 7.03 6.59 10.83
CA THR A 100 7.42 7.49 9.73
C THR A 100 6.86 6.93 8.43
N LEU A 101 6.09 7.74 7.68
CA LEU A 101 5.61 7.42 6.35
C LEU A 101 6.68 7.81 5.32
N VAL A 102 7.45 6.84 4.83
CA VAL A 102 8.62 7.08 3.96
C VAL A 102 8.30 6.82 2.48
N GLY A 103 8.97 7.55 1.57
CA GLY A 103 8.80 7.37 0.12
C GLY A 103 7.44 7.77 -0.42
N PHE A 104 6.69 8.63 0.29
CA PHE A 104 5.30 9.00 -0.03
C PHE A 104 5.12 9.60 -1.44
N ASP A 105 6.13 10.25 -2.00
CA ASP A 105 6.07 10.78 -3.36
C ASP A 105 6.02 9.70 -4.44
N HIS A 106 6.41 8.46 -4.10
CA HIS A 106 6.35 7.28 -4.97
C HIS A 106 5.16 6.35 -4.66
N ARG A 107 4.14 6.85 -3.95
CA ARG A 107 2.95 6.07 -3.56
C ARG A 107 2.08 5.63 -4.73
N LEU A 108 2.06 6.39 -5.82
CA LEU A 108 1.36 6.05 -7.06
C LEU A 108 2.33 5.51 -8.10
N LYS A 109 1.99 4.37 -8.71
CA LYS A 109 2.71 3.85 -9.87
C LYS A 109 2.37 4.66 -11.11
N SER A 110 3.36 5.04 -11.92
CA SER A 110 3.09 5.77 -13.17
C SER A 110 2.34 4.89 -14.18
N ALA A 111 1.50 5.51 -15.03
CA ALA A 111 0.75 4.80 -16.07
C ALA A 111 1.67 4.00 -17.00
N ASP A 112 2.80 4.57 -17.41
CA ASP A 112 3.82 3.87 -18.22
C ASP A 112 4.40 2.63 -17.49
N SER A 113 4.65 2.73 -16.19
CA SER A 113 5.11 1.60 -15.38
C SER A 113 4.05 0.51 -15.21
N LEU A 114 2.76 0.87 -15.20
CA LEU A 114 1.65 -0.08 -15.23
C LEU A 114 1.58 -0.78 -16.59
N LYS A 115 1.64 -0.04 -17.70
CA LYS A 115 1.62 -0.58 -19.08
C LYS A 115 2.77 -1.55 -19.33
N ARG A 116 4.00 -1.16 -18.97
CA ARG A 116 5.17 -2.05 -18.97
C ARG A 116 4.91 -3.32 -18.17
N LYS A 117 4.45 -3.21 -16.92
CA LYS A 117 4.20 -4.37 -16.04
C LYS A 117 3.15 -5.33 -16.61
N VAL A 118 2.06 -4.80 -17.18
CA VAL A 118 1.00 -5.60 -17.83
C VAL A 118 1.54 -6.28 -19.09
N ALA A 119 2.22 -5.54 -19.96
CA ALA A 119 2.77 -6.09 -21.20
C ALA A 119 3.87 -7.14 -20.95
N THR A 120 4.69 -6.97 -19.90
CA THR A 120 5.61 -8.02 -19.42
C THR A 120 4.84 -9.26 -18.97
N SER A 121 3.83 -9.11 -18.12
CA SER A 121 3.02 -10.23 -17.60
C SER A 121 2.36 -11.03 -18.73
N MET A 122 1.76 -10.35 -19.73
CA MET A 122 1.14 -11.00 -20.89
C MET A 122 2.14 -11.66 -21.85
N LYS A 123 3.41 -11.21 -21.85
CA LYS A 123 4.50 -11.83 -22.62
C LYS A 123 5.10 -13.05 -21.90
N GLU A 124 5.13 -13.03 -20.57
CA GLU A 124 5.63 -14.13 -19.72
C GLU A 124 4.59 -15.24 -19.54
N GLU A 125 3.29 -14.93 -19.54
CA GLU A 125 2.18 -15.89 -19.48
C GLU A 125 1.33 -15.83 -20.78
N PRO A 126 1.71 -16.52 -21.88
CA PRO A 126 0.97 -16.51 -23.13
C PRO A 126 -0.50 -16.94 -22.96
N GLY A 127 -1.42 -16.13 -23.48
CA GLY A 127 -2.87 -16.32 -23.34
C GLY A 127 -3.49 -15.64 -22.12
N GLN A 128 -2.69 -15.02 -21.23
CA GLN A 128 -3.21 -14.18 -20.15
C GLN A 128 -3.90 -12.93 -20.72
N THR A 129 -5.08 -12.59 -20.20
CA THR A 129 -5.80 -11.36 -20.56
C THR A 129 -5.28 -10.16 -19.77
N VAL A 130 -5.45 -8.96 -20.33
CA VAL A 130 -5.16 -7.69 -19.64
C VAL A 130 -5.86 -7.58 -18.27
N ASP A 131 -7.10 -8.07 -18.16
CA ASP A 131 -7.87 -8.00 -16.91
C ASP A 131 -7.29 -8.96 -15.85
N ALA A 132 -6.83 -10.15 -16.26
CA ALA A 132 -6.14 -11.08 -15.38
C ALA A 132 -4.77 -10.56 -14.94
N ALA A 133 -4.05 -9.87 -15.82
CA ALA A 133 -2.79 -9.19 -15.49
C ALA A 133 -3.03 -8.06 -14.46
N LEU A 134 -4.02 -7.19 -14.71
CA LEU A 134 -4.40 -6.09 -13.83
C LEU A 134 -4.87 -6.57 -12.46
N ALA A 135 -5.64 -7.67 -12.40
CA ALA A 135 -6.11 -8.26 -11.14
C ALA A 135 -4.97 -8.74 -10.21
N ARG A 136 -3.74 -8.92 -10.74
CA ARG A 136 -2.55 -9.28 -9.97
C ARG A 136 -1.73 -8.06 -9.50
N ILE A 137 -2.10 -6.84 -9.89
CA ILE A 137 -1.40 -5.59 -9.53
C ILE A 137 -1.99 -5.02 -8.23
N ASN A 138 -1.30 -5.28 -7.12
CA ASN A 138 -1.61 -4.74 -5.79
C ASN A 138 -0.74 -3.51 -5.41
N ASP A 139 0.30 -3.22 -6.18
CA ASP A 139 1.30 -2.16 -5.95
C ASP A 139 1.06 -0.90 -6.82
N SER A 140 -0.20 -0.67 -7.24
CA SER A 140 -0.59 0.53 -7.99
C SER A 140 -0.69 1.75 -7.08
N VAL A 141 -1.20 1.54 -5.86
CA VAL A 141 -1.14 2.44 -4.71
C VAL A 141 -0.34 1.72 -3.62
N ARG A 142 0.71 2.34 -3.07
CA ARG A 142 1.64 1.69 -2.15
C ARG A 142 2.21 2.65 -1.11
N TYR A 143 2.29 2.18 0.13
CA TYR A 143 2.87 2.94 1.25
C TYR A 143 4.00 2.16 1.93
N THR A 144 4.86 2.87 2.65
CA THR A 144 5.85 2.28 3.54
C THR A 144 5.80 2.97 4.90
N LEU A 145 5.41 2.22 5.93
CA LEU A 145 5.49 2.65 7.31
C LEU A 145 6.77 2.11 7.94
N GLN A 146 7.49 2.99 8.63
CA GLN A 146 8.79 2.70 9.23
C GLN A 146 8.82 3.04 10.71
N TRP A 147 9.35 2.14 11.53
CA TRP A 147 9.53 2.31 12.97
C TRP A 147 10.96 1.98 13.38
N THR A 148 11.43 2.54 14.50
CA THR A 148 12.64 2.02 15.16
C THR A 148 12.42 0.59 15.64
N ASP A 149 13.47 -0.22 15.72
CA ASP A 149 13.40 -1.65 16.05
C ASP A 149 12.58 -1.90 17.34
N GLY A 150 12.88 -1.15 18.42
CA GLY A 150 12.16 -1.25 19.70
C GLY A 150 10.69 -0.76 19.69
N ARG A 151 10.19 -0.23 18.58
CA ARG A 151 8.76 0.13 18.38
C ARG A 151 8.11 -0.64 17.23
N TYR A 152 8.86 -1.45 16.47
CA TYR A 152 8.39 -2.08 15.25
C TYR A 152 7.17 -2.97 15.49
N THR A 153 7.26 -3.89 16.44
CA THR A 153 6.21 -4.92 16.66
C THR A 153 4.90 -4.33 17.18
N THR A 154 4.97 -3.39 18.13
CA THR A 154 3.78 -2.67 18.62
C THR A 154 3.22 -1.73 17.56
N GLY A 155 4.07 -0.98 16.85
CA GLY A 155 3.68 -0.09 15.77
C GLY A 155 2.94 -0.80 14.62
N VAL A 156 3.45 -1.95 14.17
CA VAL A 156 2.79 -2.78 13.15
C VAL A 156 1.45 -3.31 13.63
N ALA A 157 1.38 -3.83 14.87
CA ALA A 157 0.13 -4.34 15.43
C ALA A 157 -0.94 -3.25 15.55
N THR A 158 -0.56 -2.04 16.02
CA THR A 158 -1.46 -0.87 16.03
C THR A 158 -1.88 -0.49 14.62
N ALA A 159 -0.94 -0.34 13.68
CA ALA A 159 -1.24 0.12 12.32
C ALA A 159 -2.18 -0.82 11.56
N SER A 160 -1.93 -2.14 11.65
CA SER A 160 -2.77 -3.13 10.97
C SER A 160 -4.15 -3.27 11.63
N ALA A 161 -4.23 -3.18 12.96
CA ALA A 161 -5.51 -3.16 13.67
C ALA A 161 -6.33 -1.90 13.35
N THR A 162 -5.70 -0.72 13.25
CA THR A 162 -6.39 0.52 12.85
C THR A 162 -6.91 0.46 11.42
N LEU A 163 -6.11 -0.04 10.46
CA LEU A 163 -6.55 -0.23 9.06
C LEU A 163 -7.76 -1.17 8.97
N SER A 164 -7.70 -2.32 9.65
CA SER A 164 -8.79 -3.31 9.73
C SER A 164 -10.04 -2.71 10.39
N GLY A 165 -9.88 -2.00 11.52
CA GLY A 165 -10.96 -1.34 12.24
C GLY A 165 -11.64 -0.18 11.49
N TRP A 166 -10.98 0.38 10.46
CA TRP A 166 -11.57 1.34 9.53
C TRP A 166 -12.16 0.69 8.27
N GLY A 167 -12.34 -0.64 8.28
CA GLY A 167 -13.00 -1.37 7.20
C GLY A 167 -12.12 -1.68 5.99
N ASN A 168 -10.79 -1.58 6.11
CA ASN A 168 -9.89 -2.00 5.05
C ASN A 168 -9.57 -3.50 5.21
N ASP A 169 -9.99 -4.33 4.25
CA ASP A 169 -9.79 -5.77 4.31
C ASP A 169 -8.31 -6.13 4.05
N ASN A 170 -7.67 -6.87 4.95
CA ASN A 170 -6.38 -7.47 4.66
C ASN A 170 -6.56 -8.70 3.75
N VAL A 171 -6.07 -8.61 2.51
CA VAL A 171 -6.14 -9.69 1.50
C VAL A 171 -4.81 -10.42 1.31
N LYS A 172 -3.73 -9.90 1.90
CA LYS A 172 -2.40 -10.52 1.86
C LYS A 172 -1.59 -10.10 3.09
N TRP A 173 -0.93 -11.07 3.71
CA TRP A 173 0.08 -10.86 4.74
C TRP A 173 1.31 -11.71 4.43
N SER A 174 2.46 -11.06 4.21
CA SER A 174 3.73 -11.76 3.96
C SER A 174 4.78 -11.25 4.95
N ASN A 175 4.87 -11.95 6.09
CA ASN A 175 5.92 -11.73 7.07
C ASN A 175 7.16 -12.55 6.67
N THR A 176 8.31 -11.90 6.60
CA THR A 176 9.58 -12.53 6.19
C THR A 176 10.69 -12.42 7.23
N TRP A 177 10.41 -11.87 8.42
CA TRP A 177 11.43 -11.64 9.45
C TRP A 177 12.19 -12.91 9.86
N GLY A 178 11.48 -14.03 10.05
CA GLY A 178 12.05 -15.34 10.39
C GLY A 178 12.68 -16.11 9.22
N ARG A 179 12.76 -15.54 8.01
CA ARG A 179 13.51 -16.18 6.91
C ARG A 179 15.01 -16.06 7.16
N LYS A 180 15.76 -17.15 6.97
CA LYS A 180 17.23 -17.14 7.09
C LYS A 180 17.89 -16.18 6.09
N ASN A 181 17.44 -16.21 4.84
CA ASN A 181 18.00 -15.44 3.72
C ASN A 181 16.92 -14.58 3.05
N GLY A 182 17.36 -13.58 2.27
CA GLY A 182 16.49 -12.69 1.49
C GLY A 182 15.72 -11.65 2.32
N TYR A 183 14.79 -10.98 1.65
CA TYR A 183 14.06 -9.80 2.12
C TYR A 183 13.57 -9.88 3.58
N LYS A 184 13.80 -8.81 4.35
CA LYS A 184 13.37 -8.63 5.74
C LYS A 184 12.32 -7.52 5.85
N GLY A 185 11.15 -7.84 6.40
CA GLY A 185 10.05 -6.91 6.59
C GLY A 185 8.70 -7.62 6.59
N ILE A 186 7.62 -6.85 6.50
CA ILE A 186 6.30 -7.38 6.16
C ILE A 186 5.78 -6.64 4.93
N ASN A 187 5.31 -7.38 3.94
CA ASN A 187 4.57 -6.84 2.80
C ASN A 187 3.10 -7.28 2.95
N SER A 188 2.19 -6.31 3.05
CA SER A 188 0.76 -6.54 3.25
C SER A 188 -0.06 -5.90 2.14
N GLY A 189 -1.09 -6.61 1.67
CA GLY A 189 -2.03 -6.15 0.65
C GLY A 189 -3.42 -5.98 1.25
N TRP A 190 -4.08 -4.91 0.86
CA TRP A 190 -5.34 -4.44 1.44
C TRP A 190 -6.33 -4.05 0.35
N ARG A 191 -7.63 -4.06 0.66
CA ARG A 191 -8.65 -3.38 -0.14
C ARG A 191 -9.12 -2.13 0.58
N GLY A 192 -9.16 -1.01 -0.14
CA GLY A 192 -9.62 0.26 0.41
C GLY A 192 -11.11 0.20 0.76
N PHE A 193 -11.48 0.63 1.97
CA PHE A 193 -12.90 0.81 2.31
C PHE A 193 -13.57 1.79 1.33
N GLY A 194 -14.81 1.48 0.92
CA GLY A 194 -15.56 2.24 -0.08
C GLY A 194 -15.09 2.06 -1.53
N SER A 195 -13.78 2.24 -1.81
CA SER A 195 -13.24 2.15 -3.18
C SER A 195 -13.03 0.71 -3.68
N GLY A 196 -12.82 -0.25 -2.78
CA GLY A 196 -12.51 -1.66 -3.10
C GLY A 196 -11.16 -1.90 -3.79
N HIS A 197 -10.43 -0.82 -4.14
CA HIS A 197 -9.20 -0.85 -4.90
C HIS A 197 -8.06 -1.46 -4.08
N PRO A 198 -7.21 -2.34 -4.67
CA PRO A 198 -6.11 -2.96 -3.95
C PRO A 198 -4.96 -1.96 -3.73
N PHE A 199 -4.44 -1.92 -2.50
CA PHE A 199 -3.25 -1.16 -2.15
C PHE A 199 -2.28 -1.97 -1.30
N GLU A 200 -0.99 -1.64 -1.37
CA GLU A 200 0.06 -2.29 -0.61
C GLU A 200 0.54 -1.41 0.56
N VAL A 201 0.76 -2.01 1.72
CA VAL A 201 1.48 -1.37 2.84
C VAL A 201 2.66 -2.25 3.24
N GLN A 202 3.85 -1.68 3.16
CA GLN A 202 5.09 -2.32 3.60
C GLN A 202 5.44 -1.82 4.99
N PHE A 203 5.85 -2.74 5.87
CA PHE A 203 6.29 -2.44 7.23
C PHE A 203 7.79 -2.74 7.35
N HIS A 204 8.55 -1.73 7.77
CA HIS A 204 10.02 -1.78 7.84
C HIS A 204 10.60 -1.16 9.11
N THR A 205 11.87 -1.45 9.35
CA THR A 205 12.77 -0.64 10.18
C THR A 205 13.70 0.18 9.28
N PRO A 206 14.44 1.18 9.79
CA PRO A 206 15.49 1.87 9.03
C PRO A 206 16.45 0.89 8.33
N SER A 207 16.98 -0.08 9.07
CA SER A 207 17.92 -1.09 8.55
C SER A 207 17.30 -1.97 7.48
N SER A 208 16.06 -2.44 7.67
CA SER A 208 15.41 -3.33 6.69
C SER A 208 14.93 -2.58 5.43
N LYS A 209 14.59 -1.30 5.56
CA LYS A 209 14.28 -0.42 4.42
C LYS A 209 15.52 -0.09 3.60
N TRP A 210 16.62 0.27 4.27
CA TRP A 210 17.92 0.49 3.62
C TRP A 210 18.36 -0.78 2.87
N ALA A 211 18.23 -1.96 3.48
CA ALA A 211 18.55 -3.23 2.84
C ALA A 211 17.68 -3.49 1.59
N GLN A 212 16.37 -3.19 1.64
CA GLN A 212 15.49 -3.26 0.47
C GLN A 212 15.99 -2.37 -0.68
N GLU A 213 16.42 -1.15 -0.38
CA GLU A 213 16.86 -0.18 -1.40
C GLU A 213 18.24 -0.51 -1.98
N ALA A 214 19.18 -0.91 -1.12
CA ALA A 214 20.51 -1.36 -1.52
C ALA A 214 20.45 -2.62 -2.40
N THR A 215 19.61 -3.58 -2.04
CA THR A 215 19.43 -4.82 -2.82
C THR A 215 18.62 -4.64 -4.10
N HIS A 216 17.82 -3.58 -4.24
CA HIS A 216 16.94 -3.41 -5.40
C HIS A 216 17.71 -3.43 -6.72
N LYS A 217 18.82 -2.68 -6.84
CA LYS A 217 19.63 -2.65 -8.06
C LYS A 217 20.24 -4.01 -8.40
N LEU A 218 20.65 -4.78 -7.38
CA LEU A 218 21.21 -6.12 -7.55
C LEU A 218 20.15 -7.10 -8.05
N TYR A 219 18.94 -7.01 -7.49
CA TYR A 219 17.77 -7.77 -7.94
C TYR A 219 17.37 -7.40 -9.38
N GLU A 220 17.44 -6.12 -9.74
CA GLU A 220 17.16 -5.66 -11.10
C GLU A 220 18.15 -6.20 -12.13
N GLU A 221 19.44 -6.28 -11.82
CA GLU A 221 20.43 -6.93 -12.68
C GLU A 221 20.22 -8.46 -12.73
N GLN A 222 19.92 -9.08 -11.59
CA GLN A 222 19.75 -10.54 -11.48
C GLN A 222 18.58 -11.06 -12.32
N ARG A 223 17.50 -10.28 -12.47
CA ARG A 223 16.30 -10.65 -13.23
C ARG A 223 16.38 -10.38 -14.74
N LEU A 224 17.44 -9.78 -15.26
CA LEU A 224 17.55 -9.50 -16.69
C LEU A 224 17.72 -10.80 -17.50
N PRO A 225 16.97 -10.98 -18.60
CA PRO A 225 17.25 -12.05 -19.56
C PRO A 225 18.68 -11.93 -20.10
N GLY A 226 19.49 -12.96 -19.87
CA GLY A 226 20.88 -13.01 -20.31
C GLY A 226 21.94 -12.75 -19.24
N THR A 227 21.57 -12.41 -18.00
CA THR A 227 22.56 -12.30 -16.90
C THR A 227 23.26 -13.66 -16.67
N PRO A 228 24.60 -13.73 -16.74
CA PRO A 228 25.34 -14.98 -16.58
C PRO A 228 25.09 -15.69 -15.24
N LYS A 229 25.12 -17.03 -15.22
CA LYS A 229 24.76 -17.84 -14.04
C LYS A 229 25.65 -17.59 -12.82
N ASP A 230 26.95 -17.40 -13.05
CA ASP A 230 27.93 -17.01 -12.04
C ASP A 230 27.64 -15.60 -11.49
N ARG A 231 27.27 -14.65 -12.36
CA ARG A 231 26.84 -13.31 -11.95
C ARG A 231 25.53 -13.34 -11.15
N VAL A 232 24.54 -14.14 -11.55
CA VAL A 232 23.31 -14.39 -10.77
C VAL A 232 23.64 -14.92 -9.37
N GLN A 233 24.56 -15.88 -9.26
CA GLN A 233 24.98 -16.43 -7.97
C GLN A 233 25.70 -15.39 -7.10
N GLU A 234 26.53 -14.53 -7.70
CA GLU A 234 27.19 -13.43 -6.99
C GLU A 234 26.20 -12.37 -6.50
N LEU A 235 25.28 -11.93 -7.36
CA LEU A 235 24.21 -11.00 -7.00
C LEU A 235 23.34 -11.55 -5.86
N GLN A 236 23.04 -12.85 -5.87
CA GLN A 236 22.29 -13.50 -4.79
C GLN A 236 23.08 -13.50 -3.47
N ARG A 237 24.38 -13.83 -3.49
CA ARG A 237 25.24 -13.77 -2.29
C ARG A 237 25.30 -12.37 -1.69
N GLN A 238 25.44 -11.34 -2.53
CA GLN A 238 25.47 -9.94 -2.08
C GLN A 238 24.15 -9.53 -1.41
N GLN A 239 23.00 -9.90 -2.00
CA GLN A 239 21.69 -9.61 -1.43
C GLN A 239 21.45 -10.36 -0.11
N ASP A 240 21.81 -11.64 -0.05
CA ASP A 240 21.68 -12.44 1.17
C ASP A 240 22.57 -11.89 2.30
N ALA A 241 23.80 -11.43 2.00
CA ALA A 241 24.69 -10.79 2.97
C ALA A 241 24.11 -9.47 3.50
N ILE A 242 23.56 -8.62 2.63
CA ILE A 242 22.92 -7.36 3.02
C ILE A 242 21.71 -7.63 3.94
N PHE A 243 20.83 -8.57 3.59
CA PHE A 243 19.67 -8.89 4.43
C PHE A 243 20.02 -9.65 5.71
N ALA A 244 21.11 -10.43 5.74
CA ALA A 244 21.60 -11.09 6.95
C ALA A 244 22.14 -10.09 7.99
N SER A 245 22.58 -8.89 7.56
CA SER A 245 23.02 -7.83 8.47
C SER A 245 21.89 -7.02 9.13
N VAL A 246 20.64 -7.24 8.71
CA VAL A 246 19.47 -6.52 9.24
C VAL A 246 19.08 -7.09 10.61
N PRO A 247 19.07 -6.28 11.70
CA PRO A 247 18.55 -6.72 12.99
C PRO A 247 17.08 -7.12 12.88
N VAL A 248 16.72 -8.25 13.47
CA VAL A 248 15.31 -8.69 13.59
C VAL A 248 14.72 -8.07 14.86
N PRO A 249 13.67 -7.23 14.78
CA PRO A 249 13.05 -6.64 15.96
C PRO A 249 12.38 -7.70 16.85
N GLU A 250 12.35 -7.44 18.15
CA GLU A 250 11.78 -8.35 19.13
C GLU A 250 10.30 -8.67 18.81
N GLY A 251 9.96 -9.95 18.70
CA GLY A 251 8.62 -10.42 18.35
C GLY A 251 8.20 -10.26 16.89
N ALA A 252 9.04 -9.69 16.01
CA ALA A 252 8.67 -9.40 14.62
C ALA A 252 8.31 -10.66 13.81
N GLU A 253 8.92 -11.80 14.12
CA GLU A 253 8.62 -13.09 13.48
C GLU A 253 7.20 -13.60 13.82
N GLY A 254 6.68 -13.25 14.99
CA GLY A 254 5.34 -13.66 15.47
C GLY A 254 4.19 -12.78 14.97
N LEU A 255 4.47 -11.71 14.21
CA LEU A 255 3.43 -10.79 13.71
C LEU A 255 2.56 -11.47 12.65
N ALA A 256 1.31 -11.74 13.03
CA ALA A 256 0.24 -12.22 12.18
C ALA A 256 -0.56 -11.07 11.55
N ALA A 257 -1.38 -11.40 10.53
CA ALA A 257 -2.37 -10.49 9.99
C ALA A 257 -3.37 -10.06 11.09
N PRO A 258 -3.94 -8.84 11.03
CA PRO A 258 -5.00 -8.46 11.94
C PRO A 258 -6.21 -9.38 11.73
N ALA A 259 -6.98 -9.63 12.79
CA ALA A 259 -8.29 -10.24 12.63
C ALA A 259 -9.16 -9.33 11.73
N PRO A 260 -10.01 -9.91 10.87
CA PRO A 260 -11.05 -9.13 10.21
C PRO A 260 -11.95 -8.50 11.29
N PRO A 261 -12.55 -7.32 11.04
CA PRO A 261 -13.55 -6.79 11.95
C PRO A 261 -14.65 -7.85 12.11
N LYS A 262 -15.10 -8.09 13.35
CA LYS A 262 -16.31 -8.88 13.55
C LYS A 262 -17.43 -8.19 12.74
N PRO A 263 -18.28 -8.94 12.02
CA PRO A 263 -19.53 -8.38 11.54
C PRO A 263 -20.21 -7.70 12.72
N ALA A 264 -20.71 -6.49 12.53
CA ALA A 264 -21.58 -5.89 13.53
C ALA A 264 -22.73 -6.88 13.75
N GLU A 265 -22.80 -7.47 14.94
CA GLU A 265 -24.01 -8.15 15.38
C GLU A 265 -25.12 -7.12 15.21
N ALA A 266 -26.08 -7.43 14.34
CA ALA A 266 -27.10 -6.46 13.97
C ALA A 266 -27.82 -6.03 15.25
N GLU A 267 -27.53 -4.79 15.69
CA GLU A 267 -28.13 -4.21 16.89
C GLU A 267 -29.64 -4.36 16.74
N GLY A 268 -30.22 -5.16 17.64
CA GLY A 268 -31.53 -5.75 17.42
C GLY A 268 -32.54 -4.66 17.12
N ALA A 269 -33.04 -4.63 15.89
CA ALA A 269 -34.14 -3.75 15.52
C ALA A 269 -35.25 -3.93 16.57
N PRO A 270 -35.70 -2.87 17.25
CA PRO A 270 -36.67 -3.01 18.33
C PRO A 270 -37.91 -3.69 17.75
N ALA A 271 -38.31 -4.80 18.37
CA ALA A 271 -39.42 -5.61 17.90
C ALA A 271 -40.64 -4.70 17.70
N ALA A 272 -41.14 -4.63 16.46
CA ALA A 272 -42.24 -3.76 16.11
C ALA A 272 -43.45 -4.09 17.00
N ALA A 273 -43.83 -3.14 17.86
CA ALA A 273 -44.98 -3.31 18.73
C ALA A 273 -46.25 -3.58 17.90
N HIS A 274 -47.06 -4.53 18.36
CA HIS A 274 -48.29 -4.94 17.66
C HIS A 274 -49.15 -3.75 17.27
N ALA A 275 -49.35 -3.57 15.96
CA ALA A 275 -50.46 -2.78 15.45
C ALA A 275 -51.79 -3.52 15.73
N PRO A 276 -52.84 -2.85 16.22
CA PRO A 276 -54.16 -3.47 16.43
C PRO A 276 -54.81 -3.83 15.07
N PRO A 277 -55.70 -4.85 15.04
CA PRO A 277 -56.30 -5.32 13.79
C PRO A 277 -57.24 -4.27 13.17
N ALA A 278 -57.17 -4.14 11.85
CA ALA A 278 -58.00 -3.20 11.10
C ALA A 278 -59.49 -3.60 11.13
N THR A 279 -60.36 -2.63 11.38
CA THR A 279 -61.81 -2.81 11.39
C THR A 279 -62.34 -2.98 9.96
N VAL A 280 -62.98 -4.11 9.66
CA VAL A 280 -63.63 -4.35 8.36
C VAL A 280 -64.97 -3.61 8.29
N VAL A 281 -65.11 -2.72 7.32
CA VAL A 281 -66.39 -2.05 6.98
C VAL A 281 -67.11 -2.86 5.90
N PRO A 282 -68.38 -3.26 6.08
CA PRO A 282 -69.11 -4.04 5.07
C PRO A 282 -69.63 -3.16 3.92
N ALA A 283 -69.64 -3.73 2.70
CA ALA A 283 -70.17 -3.07 1.51
C ALA A 283 -71.72 -3.06 1.46
N PRO A 284 -72.34 -2.06 0.82
CA PRO A 284 -73.81 -1.95 0.75
C PRO A 284 -74.41 -2.97 -0.24
N GLN A 285 -75.55 -3.55 0.12
CA GLN A 285 -76.28 -4.50 -0.73
C GLN A 285 -77.14 -3.78 -1.78
N THR A 286 -77.03 -4.18 -3.04
CA THR A 286 -77.91 -3.74 -4.12
C THR A 286 -79.20 -4.55 -4.12
N GLY A 287 -80.34 -3.87 -3.97
CA GLY A 287 -81.67 -4.51 -3.88
C GLY A 287 -82.12 -5.16 -5.20
N ALA A 288 -82.73 -6.34 -5.10
CA ALA A 288 -83.34 -7.04 -6.23
C ALA A 288 -84.75 -6.50 -6.52
N VAL A 289 -85.01 -6.15 -7.79
CA VAL A 289 -86.36 -5.80 -8.27
C VAL A 289 -87.11 -7.06 -8.67
N ARG A 290 -88.35 -7.19 -8.20
CA ARG A 290 -89.23 -8.35 -8.43
C ARG A 290 -90.14 -8.11 -9.64
N ALA A 291 -90.17 -9.06 -10.57
CA ALA A 291 -91.16 -9.12 -11.66
C ALA A 291 -92.21 -10.22 -11.36
N PRO A 292 -93.44 -10.14 -11.93
CA PRO A 292 -94.59 -10.92 -11.45
C PRO A 292 -94.79 -12.29 -12.15
N SER A 293 -95.73 -13.05 -11.56
CA SER A 293 -96.16 -14.41 -11.92
C SER A 293 -96.88 -14.51 -13.28
N ALA A 294 -96.81 -15.71 -13.88
CA ALA A 294 -97.79 -16.21 -14.84
C ALA A 294 -98.24 -17.63 -14.43
N ALA A 295 -99.55 -17.85 -14.57
CA ALA A 295 -100.36 -19.10 -14.52
C ALA A 295 -99.72 -20.40 -14.00
#